data_AF-A0A974DWH4-F1
#
_entry.id   AF-A0A974DWH4-F1
#
_cell.length_a   1.000
_cell.length_b   1.000
_cell.length_c   1.000
_cell.angle_alpha   90.00
_cell.angle_beta   90.00
_cell.angle_gamma   90.00
#
_symmetry.space_group_name_H-M   'P 1'
#
loop_
_entity.id
_entity.type
_entity.pdbx_description
1 polymer ?
#
loop_
_entity_poly.entity_id
_entity_poly.type
_entity_poly.pdbx_seq_one_letter_code
_entity_poly.pdbx_strand_id
1 'polypeptide(L)'
;MKLELNYSKTEINFQDTTIHIRSNTLVTSIYRQPTERRTFLRNDSSHPKHIRKSIIYSQAIRYNCICSDPTDWDTWLQIKRAVSIPRENNNNRVPLVVTYNPHLESLCKAIMELQPILLNDKRLHNIFPEPPLLAYRHPPNLKGIIVRSSLQGPAENGTSPCLQKRCETCAHIYEVDRVPIPHHPQKHQIKELYVGETGQTLRQWMNSYRFKIKHGNTDVPVAAHFCSNTPSIKDLPVTILKGNFKTQQEWKEWE
;
A
#
# COMPACT_ATOMS: atom_id res chain seq x y z
N MET A 1 50.46 -10.30 -16.15
CA MET A 1 49.51 -11.11 -16.95
C MET A 1 49.98 -12.55 -16.89
N LYS A 2 49.26 -13.43 -16.20
CA LYS A 2 49.63 -14.85 -16.07
C LYS A 2 48.88 -15.60 -17.18
N LEU A 3 49.61 -16.07 -18.19
CA LEU A 3 49.06 -16.85 -19.28
C LEU A 3 49.13 -18.33 -18.86
N GLU A 4 47.99 -18.97 -18.70
CA GLU A 4 47.91 -20.41 -18.43
C GLU A 4 47.41 -21.11 -19.70
N LEU A 5 48.24 -21.99 -20.26
CA LEU A 5 47.92 -22.77 -21.46
C LEU A 5 47.16 -24.03 -21.01
N ASN A 6 45.85 -24.06 -21.28
CA ASN A 6 45.03 -25.24 -21.06
C ASN A 6 44.82 -25.97 -22.38
N TYR A 7 45.26 -27.23 -22.46
CA TYR A 7 45.11 -28.09 -23.65
C TYR A 7 44.41 -29.37 -23.26
N SER A 8 43.45 -29.79 -24.09
CA SER A 8 42.80 -31.09 -23.99
C SER A 8 42.33 -31.53 -25.38
N LYS A 9 42.29 -32.85 -25.59
CA LYS A 9 41.90 -33.48 -26.86
C LYS A 9 40.38 -33.63 -27.01
N THR A 10 39.63 -33.48 -25.93
CA THR A 10 38.20 -33.81 -25.87
C THR A 10 37.32 -32.60 -25.56
N GLU A 11 37.82 -31.66 -24.74
CA GLU A 11 37.06 -30.48 -24.33
C GLU A 11 37.99 -29.30 -24.01
N ILE A 12 37.52 -28.07 -24.22
CA ILE A 12 38.23 -26.86 -23.82
C ILE A 12 37.25 -25.81 -23.29
N ASN A 13 37.65 -25.13 -22.21
CA ASN A 13 36.86 -24.06 -21.61
C ASN A 13 37.30 -22.71 -22.17
N PHE A 14 36.35 -21.91 -22.65
CA PHE A 14 36.58 -20.55 -23.12
C PHE A 14 35.47 -19.63 -22.63
N GLN A 15 35.85 -18.65 -21.81
CA GLN A 15 34.92 -17.72 -21.14
C GLN A 15 33.82 -18.46 -20.39
N ASP A 16 32.60 -18.42 -20.89
CA ASP A 16 31.38 -19.01 -20.33
C ASP A 16 30.91 -20.26 -21.07
N THR A 17 31.74 -20.81 -21.95
CA THR A 17 31.41 -21.96 -22.80
C THR A 17 32.46 -23.06 -22.67
N THR A 18 32.03 -24.30 -22.54
CA THR A 18 32.86 -25.50 -22.74
C THR A 18 32.56 -26.05 -24.12
N ILE A 19 33.60 -26.18 -24.94
CA ILE A 19 33.53 -26.75 -26.28
C ILE A 19 33.98 -28.20 -26.19
N HIS A 20 33.11 -29.13 -26.59
CA HIS A 20 33.34 -30.57 -26.65
C HIS A 20 33.52 -31.00 -28.09
N ILE A 21 34.41 -31.95 -28.33
CA ILE A 21 34.55 -32.62 -29.63
C ILE A 21 33.88 -33.99 -29.52
N ARG A 22 32.70 -34.15 -30.11
CA ARG A 22 31.95 -35.42 -30.16
C ARG A 22 31.75 -35.86 -31.60
N SER A 23 32.19 -37.06 -31.96
CA SER A 23 31.99 -37.63 -33.31
C SER A 23 32.37 -36.66 -34.44
N ASN A 24 33.53 -36.01 -34.32
CA ASN A 24 34.04 -35.03 -35.27
C ASN A 24 33.19 -33.75 -35.43
N THR A 25 32.29 -33.48 -34.48
CA THR A 25 31.43 -32.29 -34.42
C THR A 25 31.70 -31.52 -33.12
N LEU A 26 31.67 -30.19 -33.19
CA LEU A 26 31.77 -29.33 -32.01
C LEU A 26 30.41 -29.21 -31.33
N VAL A 27 30.36 -29.52 -30.05
CA VAL A 27 29.17 -29.40 -29.20
C VAL A 27 29.51 -28.45 -28.07
N THR A 28 28.66 -27.45 -27.84
CA THR A 28 28.90 -26.42 -26.82
C THR A 28 27.96 -26.59 -25.63
N SER A 29 28.49 -26.35 -24.42
CA SER A 29 27.74 -26.32 -23.16
C SER A 29 28.19 -25.14 -22.32
N ILE A 30 27.41 -24.74 -21.30
CA ILE A 30 27.80 -23.64 -20.41
C ILE A 30 28.91 -24.07 -19.46
N TYR A 31 30.01 -23.31 -19.43
CA TYR A 31 31.07 -23.46 -18.45
C TYR A 31 30.79 -22.61 -17.20
N ARG A 32 31.08 -23.17 -16.03
CA ARG A 32 31.09 -22.43 -14.76
C ARG A 32 32.40 -22.69 -14.04
N GLN A 33 33.01 -21.64 -13.53
CA GLN A 33 34.22 -21.81 -12.74
C GLN A 33 33.90 -22.59 -11.46
N PRO A 34 34.72 -23.57 -11.07
CA PRO A 34 34.49 -24.35 -9.85
C PRO A 34 34.40 -23.51 -8.57
N THR A 35 35.01 -22.32 -8.59
CA THR A 35 35.03 -21.36 -7.48
C THR A 35 33.81 -20.44 -7.44
N GLU A 36 32.97 -20.43 -8.49
CA GLU A 36 31.85 -19.51 -8.60
C GLU A 36 30.67 -19.96 -7.72
N ARG A 37 30.30 -19.13 -6.74
CA ARG A 37 29.14 -19.41 -5.89
C ARG A 37 27.86 -19.17 -6.68
N ARG A 38 26.93 -20.13 -6.65
CA ARG A 38 25.59 -20.05 -7.25
C ARG A 38 24.71 -19.00 -6.55
N THR A 39 25.01 -17.72 -6.76
CA THR A 39 24.29 -16.59 -6.17
C THR A 39 23.13 -16.21 -7.08
N PHE A 40 22.04 -16.94 -6.96
CA PHE A 40 20.78 -16.53 -7.60
C PHE A 40 20.13 -15.41 -6.80
N LEU A 41 19.57 -14.43 -7.50
CA LEU A 41 18.74 -13.42 -6.87
C LEU A 41 17.51 -14.11 -6.27
N ARG A 42 17.33 -14.02 -4.94
CA ARG A 42 16.17 -14.62 -4.28
C ARG A 42 14.88 -13.98 -4.81
N ASN A 43 13.85 -14.80 -5.03
CA ASN A 43 12.57 -14.32 -5.55
C ASN A 43 11.81 -13.43 -4.54
N ASP A 44 12.14 -13.53 -3.26
CA ASP A 44 11.62 -12.71 -2.17
C ASP A 44 12.40 -11.41 -1.92
N SER A 45 13.46 -11.16 -2.69
CA SER A 45 14.20 -9.91 -2.61
C SER A 45 13.34 -8.71 -3.00
N SER A 46 13.63 -7.53 -2.45
CA SER A 46 12.90 -6.28 -2.66
C SER A 46 13.00 -5.67 -4.06
N HIS A 47 13.40 -6.46 -5.06
CA HIS A 47 13.57 -6.01 -6.44
C HIS A 47 12.23 -6.01 -7.21
N PRO A 48 12.04 -5.07 -8.15
CA PRO A 48 10.86 -5.03 -9.01
C PRO A 48 10.63 -6.36 -9.73
N LYS A 49 9.35 -6.74 -9.90
CA LYS A 49 8.96 -8.01 -10.55
C LYS A 49 9.56 -8.18 -11.95
N HIS A 50 9.70 -7.09 -12.70
CA HIS A 50 10.24 -7.14 -14.07
C HIS A 50 11.74 -7.48 -14.09
N ILE A 51 12.52 -7.08 -13.08
CA ILE A 51 13.95 -7.40 -12.97
C ILE A 51 14.15 -8.90 -12.75
N ARG A 52 13.41 -9.50 -11.81
CA ARG A 52 13.45 -10.94 -11.55
C ARG A 52 13.08 -11.77 -12.79
N LYS A 53 12.03 -11.34 -13.50
CA LYS A 53 11.63 -11.98 -14.77
C LYS A 53 12.69 -11.81 -15.85
N SER A 54 13.28 -10.62 -15.97
CA SER A 54 14.34 -10.32 -16.94
C SER A 54 15.57 -11.20 -16.71
N ILE A 55 16.01 -11.35 -15.46
CA ILE A 55 17.14 -12.23 -15.12
C ILE A 55 16.88 -13.67 -15.57
N ILE A 56 15.71 -14.22 -15.27
CA ILE A 56 15.35 -15.60 -15.69
C ILE A 56 15.32 -15.70 -17.22
N TYR A 57 14.73 -14.71 -17.88
CA TYR A 57 14.59 -14.67 -19.34
C TYR A 57 15.95 -14.59 -20.04
N SER A 58 16.81 -13.66 -19.63
CA SER A 58 18.15 -13.50 -20.20
C SER A 58 19.03 -14.73 -19.96
N GLN A 59 18.91 -15.38 -18.79
CA GLN A 59 19.59 -16.65 -18.57
C GLN A 59 19.06 -17.73 -19.52
N ALA A 60 17.74 -17.88 -19.69
CA ALA A 60 17.18 -18.86 -20.62
C ALA A 60 17.63 -18.64 -22.08
N ILE A 61 17.70 -17.39 -22.54
CA ILE A 61 18.27 -17.06 -23.85
C ILE A 61 19.72 -17.53 -23.93
N ARG A 62 20.53 -17.25 -22.91
CA ARG A 62 21.94 -17.67 -22.88
C ARG A 62 22.08 -19.20 -23.00
N TYR A 63 21.25 -19.96 -22.28
CA TYR A 63 21.19 -21.41 -22.43
C TYR A 63 20.84 -21.83 -23.86
N ASN A 64 19.84 -21.19 -24.47
CA ASN A 64 19.43 -21.49 -25.85
C ASN A 64 20.49 -21.12 -26.89
N CYS A 65 21.30 -20.09 -26.64
CA CYS A 65 22.35 -19.65 -27.57
C CYS A 65 23.64 -20.47 -27.42
N ILE A 66 23.95 -20.97 -26.22
CA ILE A 66 25.23 -21.64 -25.93
C ILE A 66 25.12 -23.16 -26.00
N CYS A 67 24.04 -23.77 -25.51
CA CYS A 67 23.92 -25.22 -25.48
C CYS A 67 23.51 -25.78 -26.85
N SER A 68 24.30 -26.73 -27.38
CA SER A 68 23.95 -27.44 -28.62
C SER A 68 22.95 -28.58 -28.41
N ASP A 69 22.92 -29.18 -27.22
CA ASP A 69 22.05 -30.31 -26.89
C ASP A 69 20.88 -29.88 -25.97
N PRO A 70 19.62 -30.16 -26.34
CA PRO A 70 18.45 -29.85 -25.49
C PRO A 70 18.45 -30.57 -24.13
N THR A 71 19.15 -31.69 -23.99
CA THR A 71 19.24 -32.42 -22.71
C THR A 71 19.98 -31.62 -21.63
N ASP A 72 20.86 -30.69 -22.03
CA ASP A 72 21.52 -29.76 -21.11
C ASP A 72 20.53 -28.79 -20.43
N TRP A 73 19.32 -28.65 -20.98
CA TRP A 73 18.26 -27.81 -20.42
C TRP A 73 17.61 -28.40 -19.17
N ASP A 74 17.71 -29.72 -18.92
CA ASP A 74 17.13 -30.35 -17.73
C ASP A 74 17.85 -29.91 -16.45
N THR A 75 19.15 -29.60 -16.54
CA THR A 75 19.92 -28.98 -15.46
C THR A 75 19.35 -27.61 -15.07
N TRP A 76 18.73 -26.89 -16.02
CA TRP A 76 18.09 -25.58 -15.78
C TRP A 76 16.72 -25.72 -15.09
N LEU A 77 15.95 -26.78 -15.38
CA LEU A 77 14.66 -27.04 -14.72
C LEU A 77 14.83 -27.25 -13.21
N GLN A 78 15.93 -27.84 -12.76
CA GLN A 78 16.23 -27.98 -11.34
C GLN A 78 16.47 -26.62 -10.65
N ILE A 79 17.12 -25.67 -11.34
CA ILE A 79 17.32 -24.29 -10.84
C ILE A 79 15.98 -23.55 -10.78
N LYS A 80 15.12 -23.71 -11.79
CA LYS A 80 13.78 -23.09 -11.84
C LYS A 80 12.88 -23.55 -10.69
N ARG A 81 12.98 -24.83 -10.31
CA ARG A 81 12.26 -25.43 -9.17
C ARG A 81 12.80 -24.89 -7.83
N ALA A 82 14.11 -24.70 -7.67
CA ALA A 82 14.69 -24.10 -6.46
C ALA A 82 14.30 -22.62 -6.26
N VAL A 83 14.04 -21.86 -7.34
CA VAL A 83 13.66 -20.43 -7.30
C VAL A 83 12.13 -20.24 -7.14
N SER A 84 11.34 -21.28 -7.44
CA SER A 84 9.87 -21.26 -7.37
C SER A 84 9.37 -22.03 -6.16
N ILE A 85 9.75 -21.63 -4.95
CA ILE A 85 9.03 -22.08 -3.74
C ILE A 85 7.68 -21.34 -3.74
N PRO A 86 6.54 -22.05 -3.79
CA PRO A 86 5.24 -21.41 -3.66
C PRO A 86 5.13 -20.78 -2.26
N ARG A 87 4.64 -19.54 -2.20
CA ARG A 87 4.27 -18.92 -0.93
C ARG A 87 3.00 -19.58 -0.42
N GLU A 88 3.07 -20.20 0.75
CA GLU A 88 1.89 -20.32 1.60
C GLU A 88 1.58 -18.91 2.15
N ASN A 89 0.56 -18.26 1.59
CA ASN A 89 0.07 -16.97 2.08
C ASN A 89 -0.89 -17.22 3.25
N ASN A 90 -0.36 -17.58 4.42
CA ASN A 90 -1.10 -17.48 5.68
C ASN A 90 -0.61 -16.24 6.46
N ASN A 91 -0.55 -15.08 5.80
CA ASN A 91 -0.17 -13.85 6.50
C ASN A 91 -1.44 -13.14 6.99
N ASN A 92 -1.80 -13.35 8.25
CA ASN A 92 -2.80 -12.53 8.97
C ASN A 92 -2.27 -11.10 9.30
N ARG A 93 -1.22 -10.66 8.60
CA ARG A 93 -0.53 -9.38 8.86
C ARG A 93 -1.24 -8.26 8.13
N VAL A 94 -1.76 -7.29 8.88
CA VAL A 94 -2.37 -6.08 8.32
C VAL A 94 -1.31 -5.23 7.63
N PRO A 95 -1.51 -4.77 6.38
CA PRO A 95 -0.55 -3.94 5.68
C PRO A 95 -0.53 -2.50 6.20
N LEU A 96 0.65 -1.98 6.53
CA LEU A 96 0.90 -0.57 6.81
C LEU A 96 1.54 0.06 5.58
N VAL A 97 0.77 0.85 4.83
CA VAL A 97 1.22 1.47 3.58
C VAL A 97 1.80 2.86 3.85
N VAL A 98 3.09 3.05 3.55
CA VAL A 98 3.81 4.32 3.73
C VAL A 98 4.41 4.78 2.41
N THR A 99 4.53 6.09 2.18
CA THR A 99 5.24 6.60 1.00
C THR A 99 6.73 6.28 1.12
N TYR A 100 7.33 5.71 0.07
CA TYR A 100 8.76 5.39 0.06
C TYR A 100 9.60 6.65 0.27
N ASN A 101 10.50 6.61 1.26
CA ASN A 101 11.53 7.62 1.51
C ASN A 101 12.83 6.88 1.88
N PRO A 102 13.94 7.07 1.12
CA PRO A 102 15.20 6.40 1.38
C PRO A 102 15.84 6.78 2.73
N HIS A 103 15.42 7.88 3.37
CA HIS A 103 15.92 8.29 4.69
C HIS A 103 15.17 7.63 5.86
N LEU A 104 14.13 6.83 5.59
CA LEU A 104 13.30 6.16 6.62
C LEU A 104 13.67 4.68 6.82
N GLU A 105 14.96 4.33 6.76
CA GLU A 105 15.42 2.94 7.00
C GLU A 105 15.11 2.44 8.41
N SER A 106 14.97 3.34 9.39
CA SER A 106 14.61 3.03 10.78
C SER A 106 13.13 2.71 10.98
N LEU A 107 12.26 2.90 9.98
CA LEU A 107 10.81 2.74 10.13
C LEU A 107 10.42 1.31 10.56
N CYS A 108 11.12 0.29 10.03
CA CYS A 108 10.94 -1.09 10.48
C CYS A 108 11.27 -1.26 11.96
N LYS A 109 12.34 -0.61 12.45
CA LYS A 109 12.75 -0.68 13.86
C LYS A 109 11.71 -0.04 14.76
N ALA A 110 11.23 1.15 14.38
CA ALA A 110 10.18 1.85 15.11
C ALA A 110 8.88 1.02 15.19
N ILE A 111 8.49 0.34 14.10
CA ILE A 111 7.32 -0.55 14.11
C ILE A 111 7.52 -1.71 15.09
N MET A 112 8.72 -2.31 15.11
CA MET A 112 9.04 -3.39 16.03
C MET A 112 9.08 -2.93 17.50
N GLU A 113 9.58 -1.72 17.77
CA GLU A 113 9.62 -1.12 19.11
C GLU A 113 8.23 -0.77 19.64
N LEU A 114 7.31 -0.35 18.77
CA LEU A 114 5.93 -0.01 19.14
C LEU A 114 5.02 -1.24 19.22
N GLN A 115 5.42 -2.38 18.65
CA GLN A 115 4.62 -3.60 18.64
C GLN A 115 4.16 -4.08 20.03
N PRO A 116 5.00 -4.09 21.09
CA PRO A 116 4.58 -4.50 22.43
C PRO A 116 3.41 -3.66 22.98
N ILE A 117 3.36 -2.38 22.60
CA ILE A 117 2.27 -1.47 23.00
C ILE A 117 0.96 -1.90 22.32
N LEU A 118 1.02 -2.28 21.05
CA LEU A 118 -0.14 -2.76 20.29
C LEU A 118 -0.68 -4.10 20.82
N LEU A 119 0.20 -4.95 21.36
CA LEU A 119 -0.19 -6.24 21.95
C LEU A 119 -0.78 -6.11 23.37
N ASN A 120 -0.38 -5.09 24.12
CA ASN A 120 -0.88 -4.85 25.47
C ASN A 120 -2.35 -4.36 25.50
N ASP A 121 -2.83 -3.74 24.42
CA ASP A 121 -4.22 -3.31 24.29
C ASP A 121 -5.09 -4.45 23.70
N LYS A 122 -6.11 -4.88 24.45
CA LYS A 122 -7.02 -5.98 24.07
C LYS A 122 -7.73 -5.75 22.73
N ARG A 123 -8.05 -4.49 22.39
CA ARG A 123 -8.72 -4.15 21.13
C ARG A 123 -7.72 -4.13 19.97
N LEU A 124 -6.54 -3.56 20.18
CA LEU A 124 -5.51 -3.49 19.13
C LEU A 124 -4.89 -4.85 18.86
N HIS A 125 -4.75 -5.72 19.86
CA HIS A 125 -4.29 -7.10 19.69
C HIS A 125 -5.18 -7.91 18.74
N ASN A 126 -6.49 -7.72 18.80
CA ASN A 126 -7.43 -8.38 17.88
C ASN A 126 -7.29 -7.87 16.43
N ILE A 127 -6.89 -6.60 16.26
CA ILE A 127 -6.75 -5.96 14.94
C ILE A 127 -5.35 -6.23 14.35
N PHE A 128 -4.31 -6.20 15.17
CA PHE A 128 -2.91 -6.38 14.82
C PHE A 128 -2.29 -7.51 15.66
N PRO A 129 -2.67 -8.78 15.41
CA PRO A 129 -2.13 -9.92 16.14
C PRO A 129 -0.63 -10.11 15.89
N GLU A 130 -0.18 -9.70 14.71
CA GLU A 130 1.22 -9.72 14.26
C GLU A 130 1.67 -8.32 13.86
N PRO A 131 3.01 -8.05 13.82
CA PRO A 131 3.52 -6.77 13.36
C PRO A 131 3.02 -6.47 11.95
N PRO A 132 2.50 -5.24 11.71
CA PRO A 132 1.95 -4.91 10.41
C PRO A 132 3.00 -5.09 9.30
N LEU A 133 2.53 -5.49 8.12
CA LEU A 133 3.39 -5.64 6.95
C LEU A 133 3.69 -4.26 6.38
N LEU A 134 4.92 -3.78 6.53
CA LEU A 134 5.34 -2.51 5.94
C LEU A 134 5.34 -2.63 4.41
N ALA A 135 4.45 -1.86 3.79
CA ALA A 135 4.31 -1.75 2.35
C ALA A 135 4.63 -0.32 1.90
N TYR A 136 5.29 -0.17 0.76
CA TYR A 136 5.66 1.15 0.24
C TYR A 136 4.82 1.53 -0.97
N ARG A 137 4.27 2.75 -0.96
CA ARG A 137 3.73 3.41 -2.14
C ARG A 137 4.75 4.36 -2.74
N HIS A 138 4.77 4.47 -4.07
CA HIS A 138 5.66 5.39 -4.77
C HIS A 138 5.23 6.85 -4.51
N PRO A 139 6.15 7.78 -4.21
CA PRO A 139 5.83 9.20 -4.09
C PRO A 139 5.30 9.76 -5.43
N PRO A 140 4.53 10.85 -5.45
CA PRO A 140 4.12 11.47 -6.71
C PRO A 140 5.37 11.85 -7.52
N ASN A 141 5.47 11.37 -8.77
CA ASN A 141 6.59 11.69 -9.64
C ASN A 141 6.32 13.02 -10.38
N LEU A 142 7.39 13.69 -10.83
CA LEU A 142 7.27 14.96 -11.57
C LEU A 142 6.29 14.86 -12.74
N LYS A 143 6.30 13.74 -13.47
CA LYS A 143 5.34 13.48 -14.55
C LYS A 143 3.89 13.50 -14.05
N GLY A 144 3.56 12.87 -12.93
CA GLY A 144 2.22 12.85 -12.37
C GLY A 144 1.81 14.16 -11.69
N ILE A 145 2.78 14.98 -11.26
CA ILE A 145 2.54 16.33 -10.73
C ILE A 145 2.30 17.32 -11.87
N ILE A 146 3.11 17.26 -12.93
CA ILE A 146 3.13 18.20 -14.05
C ILE A 146 2.07 17.84 -15.09
N VAL A 147 1.97 16.56 -15.45
CA VAL A 147 0.94 16.06 -16.37
C VAL A 147 -0.32 15.80 -15.55
N ARG A 148 -1.08 16.87 -15.32
CA ARG A 148 -2.52 16.70 -15.07
C ARG A 148 -3.07 16.07 -16.34
N SER A 149 -3.55 14.83 -16.26
CA SER A 149 -4.37 14.28 -17.35
C SER A 149 -5.48 15.29 -17.59
N SER A 150 -5.41 15.97 -18.72
CA SER A 150 -6.31 17.05 -19.09
C SER A 150 -7.76 16.54 -18.99
N LEU A 151 -8.65 17.42 -18.48
CA LEU A 151 -10.11 17.28 -18.43
C LEU A 151 -10.71 16.57 -17.20
N GLN A 152 -10.47 17.06 -15.99
CA GLN A 152 -11.50 16.95 -14.94
C GLN A 152 -11.82 18.36 -14.45
N GLY A 153 -13.12 18.69 -14.46
CA GLY A 153 -13.65 19.96 -13.94
C GLY A 153 -13.38 20.12 -12.44
N PRO A 154 -13.91 21.16 -11.77
CA PRO A 154 -13.77 21.30 -10.32
C PRO A 154 -14.19 19.99 -9.66
N ALA A 155 -13.24 19.33 -8.99
CA ALA A 155 -13.49 18.08 -8.32
C ALA A 155 -14.55 18.36 -7.23
N GLU A 156 -15.64 17.59 -7.24
CA GLU A 156 -16.57 17.59 -6.13
C GLU A 156 -15.79 17.12 -4.89
N ASN A 157 -15.71 17.98 -3.88
CA ASN A 157 -14.99 17.67 -2.65
C ASN A 157 -15.74 16.54 -1.93
N GLY A 158 -15.14 15.35 -1.87
CA GLY A 158 -15.74 14.19 -1.22
C GLY A 158 -14.95 12.91 -1.43
N THR A 159 -15.32 11.87 -0.70
CA THR A 159 -14.86 10.50 -0.92
C THR A 159 -15.91 9.74 -1.73
N SER A 160 -15.69 9.60 -3.03
CA SER A 160 -16.53 8.80 -3.92
C SER A 160 -15.89 7.45 -4.23
N PRO A 161 -16.67 6.40 -4.52
CA PRO A 161 -16.16 5.13 -4.97
C PRO A 161 -15.34 5.33 -6.25
N CYS A 162 -14.11 4.86 -6.19
CA CYS A 162 -13.14 4.77 -7.28
C CYS A 162 -13.59 3.99 -8.52
N LEU A 163 -14.69 3.24 -8.44
CA LEU A 163 -15.25 2.32 -9.46
C LEU A 163 -14.28 1.27 -10.02
N GLN A 164 -13.12 1.06 -9.40
CA GLN A 164 -12.17 0.04 -9.84
C GLN A 164 -12.62 -1.36 -9.42
N LYS A 165 -12.63 -2.31 -10.36
CA LYS A 165 -13.08 -3.72 -10.16
C LYS A 165 -12.39 -4.48 -9.01
N ARG A 166 -11.25 -4.01 -8.52
CA ARG A 166 -10.46 -4.67 -7.45
C ARG A 166 -10.36 -3.85 -6.17
N CYS A 167 -11.06 -2.72 -6.06
CA CYS A 167 -10.96 -1.91 -4.86
C CYS A 167 -11.94 -2.42 -3.80
N GLU A 168 -11.41 -3.04 -2.75
CA GLU A 168 -12.21 -3.50 -1.59
C GLU A 168 -12.68 -2.33 -0.72
N THR A 169 -11.97 -1.20 -0.72
CA THR A 169 -12.39 0.01 -0.01
C THR A 169 -13.69 0.59 -0.56
N CYS A 170 -13.88 0.51 -1.87
CA CYS A 170 -15.07 1.03 -2.55
C CYS A 170 -16.35 0.26 -2.14
N ALA A 171 -16.25 -0.95 -1.56
CA ALA A 171 -17.39 -1.66 -0.95
C ALA A 171 -17.85 -1.08 0.40
N HIS A 172 -17.00 -0.27 1.05
CA HIS A 172 -17.29 0.37 2.34
C HIS A 172 -17.59 1.87 2.20
N ILE A 173 -17.55 2.41 0.98
CA ILE A 173 -17.94 3.80 0.70
C ILE A 173 -19.43 3.78 0.38
N TYR A 174 -20.23 4.38 1.27
CA TYR A 174 -21.66 4.53 1.08
C TYR A 174 -21.97 5.92 0.54
N GLU A 175 -22.45 6.00 -0.69
CA GLU A 175 -23.04 7.23 -1.22
C GLU A 175 -24.48 7.34 -0.70
N VAL A 176 -24.69 8.22 0.27
CA VAL A 176 -26.02 8.48 0.83
C VAL A 176 -26.24 9.98 0.96
N ASP A 177 -27.30 10.48 0.33
CA ASP A 177 -27.78 11.87 0.53
C ASP A 177 -28.44 12.06 1.91
N ARG A 178 -28.76 10.94 2.58
CA ARG A 178 -29.49 10.90 3.85
C ARG A 178 -28.86 9.89 4.80
N VAL A 179 -28.31 10.36 5.90
CA VAL A 179 -27.73 9.49 6.93
C VAL A 179 -28.78 9.20 8.00
N PRO A 180 -28.98 7.92 8.38
CA PRO A 180 -29.76 7.60 9.57
C PRO A 180 -28.99 8.02 10.81
N ILE A 181 -29.52 8.96 11.59
CA ILE A 181 -28.98 9.30 12.89
C ILE A 181 -29.41 8.20 13.86
N PRO A 182 -28.49 7.58 14.62
CA PRO A 182 -28.85 6.58 15.63
C PRO A 182 -29.93 7.14 16.56
N HIS A 183 -31.01 6.38 16.77
CA HIS A 183 -32.13 6.71 17.65
C HIS A 183 -33.04 7.89 17.24
N HIS A 184 -32.85 8.47 16.04
CA HIS A 184 -33.76 9.48 15.48
C HIS A 184 -34.60 8.92 14.31
N PRO A 185 -35.95 9.00 14.34
CA PRO A 185 -36.81 8.36 13.34
C PRO A 185 -36.81 9.04 11.97
N GLN A 186 -36.39 10.31 11.88
CA GLN A 186 -36.40 11.07 10.62
C GLN A 186 -35.03 11.04 9.92
N LYS A 187 -35.05 10.76 8.60
CA LYS A 187 -33.88 10.81 7.71
C LYS A 187 -33.65 12.24 7.25
N HIS A 188 -32.49 12.82 7.55
CA HIS A 188 -32.15 14.20 7.17
C HIS A 188 -31.32 14.22 5.88
N GLN A 189 -31.66 15.12 4.95
CA GLN A 189 -30.85 15.38 3.77
C GLN A 189 -29.63 16.22 4.16
N ILE A 190 -28.44 15.71 3.90
CA ILE A 190 -27.20 16.41 4.23
C ILE A 190 -26.93 17.44 3.12
N LYS A 191 -27.12 18.72 3.43
CA LYS A 191 -26.59 19.81 2.60
C LYS A 191 -25.14 20.09 2.96
N GLU A 192 -24.86 20.25 4.25
CA GLU A 192 -23.51 20.39 4.79
C GLU A 192 -23.45 19.81 6.20
N LEU A 193 -22.30 19.21 6.57
CA LEU A 193 -22.07 18.58 7.87
C LEU A 193 -20.84 19.20 8.54
N TYR A 194 -20.99 19.59 9.81
CA TYR A 194 -19.93 20.16 10.62
C TYR A 194 -19.63 19.25 11.82
N VAL A 195 -18.38 18.80 11.94
CA VAL A 195 -17.91 18.01 13.09
C VAL A 195 -16.85 18.82 13.83
N GLY A 196 -16.98 18.89 15.15
CA GLY A 196 -16.00 19.60 16.00
C GLY A 196 -15.98 19.04 17.41
N GLU A 197 -14.86 19.28 18.11
CA GLU A 197 -14.73 19.02 19.53
C GLU A 197 -14.79 20.33 20.33
N THR A 198 -15.21 20.24 21.58
CA THR A 198 -15.21 21.39 22.49
C THR A 198 -14.89 20.94 23.91
N GLY A 199 -14.02 21.70 24.58
CA GLY A 199 -13.77 21.56 26.02
C GLY A 199 -14.81 22.29 26.88
N GLN A 200 -15.72 23.04 26.25
CA GLN A 200 -16.81 23.76 26.92
C GLN A 200 -18.10 22.94 26.88
N THR A 201 -19.10 23.35 27.66
CA THR A 201 -20.43 22.74 27.56
C THR A 201 -21.02 22.97 26.16
N LEU A 202 -21.82 22.02 25.66
CA LEU A 202 -22.47 22.13 24.36
C LEU A 202 -23.29 23.42 24.24
N ARG A 203 -23.96 23.83 25.33
CA ARG A 203 -24.74 25.07 25.40
C ARG A 203 -23.88 26.31 25.14
N GLN A 204 -22.74 26.42 25.81
CA GLN A 204 -21.81 27.55 25.62
C GLN A 204 -21.23 27.55 24.21
N TRP A 205 -20.86 26.39 23.70
CA TRP A 205 -20.33 26.22 22.36
C TRP A 205 -21.36 26.62 21.29
N MET A 206 -22.61 26.17 21.41
CA MET A 206 -23.70 26.54 20.51
C MET A 206 -24.08 28.02 20.60
N ASN A 207 -24.05 28.61 21.79
CA ASN A 207 -24.27 30.04 21.96
C ASN A 207 -23.16 30.86 21.29
N SER A 208 -21.91 30.40 21.34
CA SER A 208 -20.79 31.03 20.63
C SER A 208 -21.01 31.02 19.12
N TYR A 209 -21.43 29.90 18.53
CA TYR A 209 -21.79 29.85 17.10
C TYR A 209 -22.97 30.75 16.76
N ARG A 210 -24.06 30.72 17.54
CA ARG A 210 -25.23 31.59 17.33
C ARG A 210 -24.84 33.07 17.40
N PHE A 211 -23.96 33.44 18.31
CA PHE A 211 -23.42 34.78 18.42
C PHE A 211 -22.62 35.16 17.17
N LYS A 212 -21.68 34.31 16.73
CA LYS A 212 -20.88 34.54 15.52
C LYS A 212 -21.72 34.66 14.25
N ILE A 213 -22.75 33.82 14.10
CA ILE A 213 -23.72 33.87 13.00
C ILE A 213 -24.49 35.19 13.03
N LYS A 214 -25.01 35.60 14.20
CA LYS A 214 -25.75 36.87 14.35
C LYS A 214 -24.89 38.10 14.06
N HIS A 215 -23.61 38.04 14.38
CA HIS A 215 -22.67 39.16 14.23
C HIS A 215 -21.83 39.09 12.95
N GLY A 216 -22.13 38.16 12.02
CA GLY A 216 -21.48 38.11 10.71
C GLY A 216 -19.99 37.73 10.75
N ASN A 217 -19.52 37.05 11.81
CA ASN A 217 -18.12 36.63 11.86
C ASN A 217 -17.91 35.38 10.99
N THR A 218 -17.15 35.53 9.90
CA THR A 218 -16.89 34.47 8.91
C THR A 218 -15.61 33.67 9.17
N ASP A 219 -14.94 33.86 10.31
CA ASP A 219 -13.68 33.16 10.64
C ASP A 219 -13.89 31.66 10.86
N VAL A 220 -15.13 31.28 11.19
CA VAL A 220 -15.49 29.88 11.44
C VAL A 220 -16.38 29.36 10.31
N PRO A 221 -16.07 28.19 9.71
CA PRO A 221 -16.80 27.66 8.55
C PRO A 221 -18.32 27.61 8.75
N VAL A 222 -18.78 27.16 9.92
CA VAL A 222 -20.21 27.12 10.28
C VAL A 222 -20.84 28.51 10.20
N ALA A 223 -20.16 29.54 10.72
CA ALA A 223 -20.71 30.89 10.71
C ALA A 223 -20.66 31.51 9.32
N ALA A 224 -19.59 31.27 8.55
CA ALA A 224 -19.48 31.72 7.17
C ALA A 224 -20.62 31.19 6.28
N HIS A 225 -20.98 29.90 6.41
CA HIS A 225 -22.07 29.29 5.65
C HIS A 225 -23.45 29.87 6.01
N PHE A 226 -23.75 30.01 7.31
CA PHE A 226 -25.05 30.55 7.73
C PHE A 226 -25.21 32.05 7.41
N CYS A 227 -24.09 32.79 7.31
CA CYS A 227 -24.09 34.19 6.88
C CYS A 227 -24.24 34.37 5.36
N SER A 228 -23.85 33.39 4.54
CA SER A 228 -23.89 33.49 3.07
C SER A 228 -25.17 32.93 2.43
N ASN A 229 -25.74 31.85 2.99
CA ASN A 229 -26.80 31.06 2.33
C ASN A 229 -28.23 31.26 2.90
N THR A 230 -28.44 32.21 3.81
CA THR A 230 -29.74 32.46 4.49
C THR A 230 -30.45 31.24 5.15
N PRO A 231 -29.79 30.19 5.70
CA PRO A 231 -30.51 29.20 6.49
C PRO A 231 -30.97 29.84 7.82
N SER A 232 -32.16 29.49 8.30
CA SER A 232 -32.60 29.92 9.62
C SER A 232 -31.69 29.32 10.68
N ILE A 233 -31.44 30.01 11.80
CA ILE A 233 -30.73 29.43 12.96
C ILE A 233 -31.46 28.16 13.48
N LYS A 234 -32.75 28.02 13.18
CA LYS A 234 -33.55 26.82 13.46
C LYS A 234 -33.16 25.60 12.61
N ASP A 235 -32.45 25.82 11.51
CA ASP A 235 -31.97 24.79 10.57
C ASP A 235 -30.58 24.26 10.93
N LEU A 236 -30.07 24.55 12.15
CA LEU A 236 -28.84 23.97 12.70
C LEU A 236 -29.18 22.87 13.73
N PRO A 237 -29.62 21.67 13.29
CA PRO A 237 -29.75 20.53 14.19
C PRO A 237 -28.37 20.11 14.70
N VAL A 238 -28.32 19.72 15.97
CA VAL A 238 -27.07 19.33 16.64
C VAL A 238 -27.25 17.92 17.18
N THR A 239 -26.29 17.05 16.91
CA THR A 239 -26.26 15.69 17.45
C THR A 239 -24.93 15.45 18.13
N ILE A 240 -24.96 14.91 19.34
CA ILE A 240 -23.75 14.57 20.09
C ILE A 240 -23.29 13.18 19.64
N LEU A 241 -22.11 13.10 19.03
CA LEU A 241 -21.53 11.83 18.59
C LEU A 241 -20.85 11.07 19.74
N LYS A 242 -20.21 11.81 20.66
CA LYS A 242 -19.52 11.25 21.83
C LYS A 242 -19.38 12.34 22.90
N GLY A 243 -19.65 12.00 24.15
CA GLY A 243 -19.45 12.89 25.30
C GLY A 243 -19.04 12.11 26.54
N ASN A 244 -18.49 12.80 27.53
CA ASN A 244 -18.09 12.22 28.83
C ASN A 244 -19.31 12.05 29.76
N PHE A 245 -20.37 11.43 29.25
CA PHE A 245 -21.55 11.09 30.05
C PHE A 245 -21.18 9.93 31.00
N LYS A 246 -21.51 10.06 32.28
CA LYS A 246 -21.22 9.04 33.27
C LYS A 246 -22.26 7.91 33.24
N THR A 247 -23.47 8.19 32.74
CA THR A 247 -24.57 7.22 32.69
C THR A 247 -25.35 7.27 31.37
N GLN A 248 -26.03 6.18 31.01
CA GLN A 248 -26.96 6.15 29.87
C GLN A 248 -28.22 6.99 30.11
N GLN A 249 -28.58 7.26 31.36
CA GLN A 249 -29.74 8.07 31.72
C GLN A 249 -29.49 9.56 31.48
N GLU A 250 -28.28 10.04 31.79
CA GLU A 250 -27.79 11.37 31.37
C GLU A 250 -27.77 11.53 29.84
N TRP A 251 -27.76 10.45 29.05
CA TRP A 251 -27.83 10.53 27.60
C TRP A 251 -29.28 10.68 27.10
N LYS A 252 -30.22 9.95 27.73
CA LYS A 252 -31.67 10.01 27.41
C LYS A 252 -32.34 11.32 27.80
N GLU A 253 -31.86 12.01 28.83
CA GLU A 253 -32.37 13.34 29.22
C GLU A 253 -32.06 14.45 28.20
N TRP A 254 -31.18 14.16 27.23
CA TRP A 254 -30.77 15.11 26.18
C TRP A 254 -31.34 14.79 24.79
N GLU A 255 -31.96 13.61 24.60
CA GLU A 255 -32.78 13.29 23.41
C GLU A 255 -34.08 14.10 23.41
#